data_AF-A0A2V7W510-F1
#
_entry.id   AF-A0A2V7W510-F1
#
_cell.length_a   1.000
_cell.length_b   1.000
_cell.length_c   1.000
_cell.angle_alpha   90.00
_cell.angle_beta   90.00
_cell.angle_gamma   90.00
#
_symmetry.space_group_name_H-M   'P 1'
#
loop_
_entity.id
_entity.type
_entity.pdbx_description
1 polymer ?
#
loop_
_entity_poly.entity_id
_entity_poly.type
_entity_poly.pdbx_seq_one_letter_code
_entity_poly.pdbx_strand_id
1 'polypeptide(L)'
;MHCTLKAETTRPPEQTMDRQQKRFDEFRNMFNNERPHETLGQKRPATIYRPSPRPYPESLPPIEYAGHLETRKISHNGMMRWKRERIFTSKTLTGEWVGLEEIDDGIWSLYYGPVLLARFDEREMRFSG
;
A
#
# COMPACT_ATOMS: atom_id res chain seq x y z
N MET A 1 11.94 12.20 -2.66
CA MET A 1 11.86 13.69 -2.64
C MET A 1 11.50 14.17 -4.05
N HIS A 2 10.54 15.08 -4.20
CA HIS A 2 10.12 15.62 -5.50
C HIS A 2 11.27 16.37 -6.20
N CYS A 3 11.42 16.21 -7.52
CA CYS A 3 12.56 16.75 -8.27
C CYS A 3 12.66 18.28 -8.16
N THR A 4 11.55 19.00 -8.35
CA THR A 4 11.49 20.47 -8.30
C THR A 4 11.77 21.03 -6.91
N LEU A 5 11.28 20.37 -5.85
CA LEU A 5 11.56 20.76 -4.47
C LEU A 5 13.07 20.74 -4.23
N LYS A 6 13.72 19.61 -4.56
CA LYS A 6 15.18 19.46 -4.40
C LYS A 6 15.95 20.50 -5.20
N ALA A 7 15.56 20.74 -6.45
CA ALA A 7 16.23 21.71 -7.31
C ALA A 7 16.17 23.14 -6.75
N GLU A 8 15.02 23.57 -6.22
CA GLU A 8 14.80 24.94 -5.77
C GLU A 8 15.26 25.18 -4.32
N THR A 9 15.30 24.15 -3.47
CA THR A 9 15.55 24.36 -2.03
C THR A 9 16.87 23.80 -1.52
N THR A 10 17.59 22.96 -2.27
CA THR A 10 18.81 22.29 -1.76
C THR A 10 20.07 22.62 -2.56
N ARG A 11 20.06 23.68 -3.39
CA ARG A 11 21.21 24.11 -4.20
C ARG A 11 21.41 25.65 -4.10
N PRO A 12 22.40 26.13 -3.31
CA PRO A 12 23.08 25.37 -2.25
C PRO A 12 22.07 24.97 -1.14
N PRO A 13 22.37 23.92 -0.34
CA PRO A 13 21.61 23.64 0.87
C PRO A 13 21.84 24.75 1.91
N GLU A 14 20.87 24.90 2.82
CA GLU A 14 21.00 25.85 3.93
C GLU A 14 22.01 25.36 4.97
N GLN A 15 22.56 26.31 5.73
CA GLN A 15 23.64 26.07 6.70
C GLN A 15 23.19 25.25 7.91
N THR A 16 21.89 25.25 8.23
CA THR A 16 21.32 24.52 9.38
C THR A 16 20.01 23.83 8.99
N MET A 17 19.63 22.79 9.73
CA MET A 17 18.37 22.07 9.50
C MET A 17 17.15 22.99 9.64
N ASP A 18 17.15 23.90 10.62
CA ASP A 18 16.04 24.85 10.82
C ASP A 18 15.88 25.81 9.63
N ARG A 19 16.99 26.32 9.09
CA ARG A 19 16.97 27.18 7.90
C ARG A 19 16.50 26.40 6.68
N GLN A 20 16.96 25.15 6.53
CA GLN A 20 16.54 24.28 5.43
C GLN A 20 15.04 23.97 5.50
N GLN A 21 14.51 23.75 6.71
CA GLN A 21 13.09 23.55 6.95
C GLN A 21 12.28 24.80 6.61
N LYS A 22 12.73 25.99 7.04
CA LYS A 22 12.10 27.25 6.66
C LYS A 22 12.05 27.43 5.14
N ARG A 23 13.12 27.12 4.42
CA ARG A 23 13.16 27.18 2.95
C ARG A 23 12.22 26.16 2.30
N PHE A 24 12.05 24.97 2.89
CA PHE A 24 11.03 24.01 2.44
C PHE A 24 9.61 24.53 2.67
N ASP A 25 9.36 25.19 3.81
CA ASP A 25 8.05 25.75 4.13
C ASP A 25 7.68 26.92 3.20
N GLU A 26 8.64 27.80 2.90
CA GLU A 26 8.49 28.88 1.91
C GLU A 26 8.20 28.31 0.52
N PHE A 27 8.96 27.31 0.07
CA PHE A 27 8.68 26.62 -1.20
C PHE A 27 7.28 26.00 -1.20
N ARG A 28 6.88 25.32 -0.12
CA ARG A 28 5.56 24.70 -0.01
C ARG A 28 4.44 25.73 -0.13
N ASN A 29 4.61 26.91 0.51
CA ASN A 29 3.65 28.00 0.39
C ASN A 29 3.54 28.47 -1.07
N MET A 30 4.66 28.83 -1.69
CA MET A 30 4.70 29.32 -3.06
C MET A 30 4.14 28.29 -4.06
N PHE A 31 4.54 27.02 -3.94
CA PHE A 31 4.13 25.96 -4.85
C PHE A 31 2.62 25.67 -4.78
N ASN A 32 2.03 25.75 -3.58
CA ASN A 32 0.62 25.44 -3.38
C ASN A 32 -0.31 26.65 -3.57
N ASN A 33 0.14 27.87 -3.22
CA ASN A 33 -0.70 29.07 -3.12
C ASN A 33 -0.46 30.13 -4.20
N GLU A 34 0.67 30.07 -4.92
CA GLU A 34 1.07 31.12 -5.87
C GLU A 34 1.23 30.56 -7.28
N ARG A 35 1.88 29.40 -7.45
CA ARG A 35 2.13 28.84 -8.78
C ARG A 35 0.87 28.24 -9.40
N PRO A 36 0.49 28.66 -10.63
CA PRO A 36 -0.51 27.95 -11.43
C PRO A 36 0.12 26.69 -12.05
N HIS A 37 -0.64 25.59 -12.08
CA HIS A 37 -0.16 24.31 -12.61
C HIS A 37 -0.98 23.93 -13.84
N GLU A 38 -0.30 23.58 -14.94
CA GLU A 38 -0.97 23.31 -16.22
C GLU A 38 -1.94 22.12 -16.12
N THR A 39 -1.51 21.03 -15.44
CA THR A 39 -2.33 19.84 -15.18
C THR A 39 -3.61 20.16 -14.39
N LEU A 40 -3.63 21.29 -13.68
CA LEU A 40 -4.77 21.78 -12.92
C LEU A 40 -5.55 22.88 -13.66
N GLY A 41 -5.28 23.09 -14.95
CA GLY A 41 -5.91 24.13 -15.76
C GLY A 41 -5.47 25.53 -15.34
N GLN A 42 -4.19 25.72 -15.05
CA GLN A 42 -3.61 26.98 -14.53
C GLN A 42 -4.17 27.41 -13.17
N LYS A 43 -4.76 26.48 -12.42
CA LYS A 43 -5.19 26.72 -11.04
C LYS A 43 -4.08 26.38 -10.06
N ARG A 44 -4.21 26.94 -8.87
CA ARG A 44 -3.29 26.73 -7.75
C ARG A 44 -3.68 25.46 -6.98
N PRO A 45 -2.74 24.60 -6.59
CA PRO A 45 -3.05 23.36 -5.88
C PRO A 45 -3.95 23.55 -4.65
N ALA A 46 -3.71 24.58 -3.84
CA ALA A 46 -4.48 24.87 -2.63
C ALA A 46 -5.96 25.22 -2.89
N THR A 47 -6.33 25.58 -4.12
CA THR A 47 -7.73 25.87 -4.50
C THR A 47 -8.52 24.62 -4.88
N ILE A 48 -7.83 23.52 -5.20
CA ILE A 48 -8.43 22.28 -5.71
C ILE A 48 -8.40 21.21 -4.63
N TYR A 49 -7.22 20.98 -4.04
CA TYR A 49 -7.05 19.92 -3.08
C TYR A 49 -7.54 20.36 -1.70
N ARG A 50 -8.37 19.52 -1.11
CA ARG A 50 -8.83 19.64 0.27
C ARG A 50 -8.33 18.43 1.06
N PRO A 51 -8.04 18.60 2.37
CA PRO A 51 -7.78 17.46 3.23
C PRO A 51 -8.89 16.41 3.08
N SER A 52 -8.50 15.14 3.02
CA SER A 52 -9.46 14.04 3.01
C SER A 52 -10.29 14.09 4.30
N PRO A 53 -11.63 14.02 4.22
CA PRO A 53 -12.47 13.92 5.41
C PRO A 53 -12.26 12.58 6.15
N ARG A 54 -11.71 11.58 5.46
CA ARG A 54 -11.29 10.32 6.06
C ARG A 54 -9.85 10.49 6.60
N PRO A 55 -9.64 10.52 7.92
CA PRO A 55 -8.30 10.59 8.48
C PRO A 55 -7.53 9.31 8.14
N TYR A 56 -6.22 9.44 7.98
CA TYR A 56 -5.35 8.28 7.86
C TYR A 56 -5.23 7.63 9.24
N PRO A 57 -5.59 6.33 9.40
CA PRO A 57 -5.56 5.69 10.71
C PRO A 57 -4.11 5.43 11.14
N GLU A 58 -3.84 5.50 12.45
CA GLU A 58 -2.52 5.17 13.02
C GLU A 58 -2.17 3.68 12.85
N SER A 59 -3.19 2.82 12.87
CA SER A 59 -3.08 1.39 12.60
C SER A 59 -4.21 0.95 11.68
N LEU A 60 -3.91 0.09 10.71
CA LEU A 60 -4.94 -0.48 9.84
C LEU A 60 -5.78 -1.47 10.64
N PRO A 61 -7.12 -1.47 10.48
CA PRO A 61 -7.95 -2.50 11.05
C PRO A 61 -7.57 -3.87 10.44
N PRO A 62 -7.75 -4.97 11.18
CA PRO A 62 -7.56 -6.30 10.62
C PRO A 62 -8.52 -6.53 9.46
N ILE A 63 -8.09 -7.31 8.47
CA ILE A 63 -8.96 -7.73 7.38
C ILE A 63 -9.96 -8.75 7.92
N GLU A 64 -11.24 -8.47 7.72
CA GLU A 64 -12.34 -9.39 8.01
C GLU A 64 -12.66 -10.20 6.76
N TYR A 65 -12.65 -11.53 6.91
CA TYR A 65 -13.08 -12.46 5.87
C TYR A 65 -14.48 -12.97 6.20
N ALA A 66 -15.28 -13.24 5.16
CA ALA A 66 -16.60 -13.83 5.36
C ALA A 66 -16.47 -15.23 5.98
N GLY A 67 -17.46 -15.62 6.80
CA GLY A 67 -17.37 -16.86 7.59
C GLY A 67 -17.32 -18.17 6.79
N HIS A 68 -17.58 -18.14 5.48
CA HIS A 68 -17.41 -19.30 4.60
C HIS A 68 -15.98 -19.45 4.08
N LEU A 69 -15.10 -18.45 4.25
CA LEU A 69 -13.70 -18.55 3.89
C LEU A 69 -12.90 -19.17 5.03
N GLU A 70 -12.04 -20.13 4.70
CA GLU A 70 -11.02 -20.59 5.62
C GLU A 70 -9.90 -19.53 5.69
N THR A 71 -9.63 -19.01 6.89
CA THR A 71 -8.54 -18.04 7.07
C THR A 71 -7.27 -18.74 7.51
N ARG A 72 -6.14 -18.44 6.84
CA ARG A 72 -4.82 -18.94 7.25
C ARG A 72 -3.80 -17.81 7.33
N LYS A 73 -2.89 -17.92 8.30
CA LYS A 73 -1.80 -16.95 8.48
C LYS A 73 -0.58 -17.36 7.66
N ILE A 74 0.01 -16.40 6.96
CA ILE A 74 1.28 -16.59 6.25
C ILE A 74 2.43 -16.41 7.24
N SER A 75 3.33 -17.40 7.25
CA SER A 75 4.50 -17.41 8.13
C SER A 75 5.55 -16.38 7.70
N HIS A 76 6.51 -16.10 8.58
CA HIS A 76 7.58 -15.11 8.34
C HIS A 76 8.43 -15.36 7.08
N ASN A 77 8.47 -16.60 6.60
CA ASN A 77 9.19 -17.00 5.40
C ASN A 77 8.30 -17.04 4.14
N GLY A 78 7.08 -16.49 4.21
CA GLY A 78 6.13 -16.45 3.10
C GLY A 78 5.38 -17.78 2.86
N MET A 79 5.45 -18.72 3.81
CA MET A 79 4.83 -20.04 3.69
C MET A 79 3.45 -20.08 4.35
N MET A 80 2.49 -20.71 3.69
CA MET A 80 1.20 -21.09 4.26
C MET A 80 1.24 -22.57 4.68
N ARG A 81 0.73 -22.88 5.88
CA ARG A 81 0.52 -24.28 6.28
C ARG A 81 -0.74 -24.81 5.62
N TRP A 82 -0.65 -25.92 4.90
CA TRP A 82 -1.80 -26.62 4.31
C TRP A 82 -1.80 -28.07 4.78
N LYS A 83 -2.85 -28.49 5.51
CA LYS A 83 -2.90 -29.79 6.19
C LYS A 83 -1.58 -30.08 6.95
N ARG A 84 -0.80 -31.09 6.52
CA ARG A 84 0.50 -31.46 7.10
C ARG A 84 1.72 -30.82 6.41
N GLU A 85 1.48 -30.15 5.29
CA GLU A 85 2.51 -29.57 4.42
C GLU A 85 2.62 -28.06 4.58
N ARG A 86 3.66 -27.49 3.98
CA ARG A 86 3.85 -26.05 3.85
C ARG A 86 4.10 -25.70 2.39
N ILE A 87 3.34 -24.74 1.88
CA ILE A 87 3.47 -24.24 0.51
C ILE A 87 3.96 -22.79 0.52
N PHE A 88 4.86 -22.46 -0.39
CA PHE A 88 5.27 -21.07 -0.61
C PHE A 88 4.12 -20.30 -1.25
N THR A 89 3.70 -19.22 -0.60
CA THR A 89 2.57 -18.40 -1.05
C THR A 89 3.06 -17.04 -1.53
N SER A 90 3.65 -16.25 -0.63
CA SER A 90 4.31 -14.99 -1.00
C SER A 90 5.08 -14.42 0.17
N LYS A 91 6.25 -13.83 -0.09
CA LYS A 91 6.97 -13.02 0.90
C LYS A 91 6.25 -11.72 1.23
N THR A 92 5.50 -11.14 0.30
CA THR A 92 4.80 -9.85 0.50
C THR A 92 3.65 -9.95 1.49
N LEU A 93 3.12 -11.16 1.71
CA LEU A 93 2.03 -11.43 2.65
C LEU A 93 2.54 -11.91 4.01
N THR A 94 3.84 -11.79 4.29
CA THR A 94 4.44 -12.23 5.56
C THR A 94 3.71 -11.64 6.76
N GLY A 95 3.19 -12.50 7.64
CA GLY A 95 2.49 -12.09 8.86
C GLY A 95 1.00 -11.78 8.66
N GLU A 96 0.55 -11.71 7.41
CA GLU A 96 -0.83 -11.42 7.04
C GLU A 96 -1.72 -12.67 7.11
N TRP A 97 -3.02 -12.42 7.22
CA TRP A 97 -4.06 -13.45 7.07
C TRP A 97 -4.62 -13.42 5.66
N VAL A 98 -4.74 -14.60 5.06
CA VAL A 98 -5.36 -14.81 3.74
C VAL A 98 -6.64 -15.61 3.89
N GLY A 99 -7.61 -15.35 3.01
CA GLY A 99 -8.86 -16.09 2.93
C GLY A 99 -8.79 -17.15 1.84
N LEU A 100 -9.35 -18.32 2.09
CA LEU A 100 -9.42 -19.43 1.15
C LEU A 100 -10.87 -19.86 0.97
N GLU A 101 -11.32 -19.94 -0.27
CA GLU A 101 -12.66 -20.38 -0.63
C GLU A 101 -12.54 -21.61 -1.54
N GLU A 102 -13.11 -22.74 -1.12
CA GLU A 102 -13.17 -23.93 -1.97
C GLU A 102 -14.20 -23.69 -3.07
N ILE A 103 -13.75 -23.71 -4.32
CA ILE A 103 -14.61 -23.45 -5.49
C ILE A 103 -14.88 -24.70 -6.31
N ASP A 104 -14.09 -25.75 -6.11
CA ASP A 104 -14.25 -27.09 -6.67
C ASP A 104 -13.48 -28.08 -5.79
N ASP A 105 -13.66 -29.39 -6.01
CA ASP A 105 -13.04 -30.47 -5.24
C ASP A 105 -11.50 -30.36 -5.22
N GLY A 106 -10.98 -29.80 -4.13
CA GLY A 106 -9.55 -29.56 -3.94
C GLY A 106 -8.99 -28.32 -4.65
N ILE A 107 -9.83 -27.46 -5.22
CA ILE A 107 -9.44 -26.20 -5.85
C ILE A 107 -9.92 -25.02 -5.00
N TRP A 108 -8.98 -24.17 -4.62
CA TRP A 108 -9.22 -23.07 -3.70
C TRP A 108 -8.90 -21.72 -4.33
N SER A 109 -9.77 -20.74 -4.20
CA SER A 109 -9.41 -19.32 -4.37
C SER A 109 -8.61 -18.85 -3.16
N LEU A 110 -7.48 -18.18 -3.40
CA LEU A 110 -6.72 -17.45 -2.39
C LEU A 110 -7.01 -15.95 -2.49
N TYR A 111 -7.50 -15.34 -1.41
CA TYR A 111 -7.77 -13.92 -1.32
C TYR A 111 -6.90 -13.21 -0.27
N TYR A 112 -6.57 -11.94 -0.55
CA TYR A 112 -6.12 -10.98 0.45
C TYR A 112 -7.11 -9.83 0.53
N GLY A 113 -7.91 -9.81 1.60
CA GLY A 113 -9.11 -8.97 1.68
C GLY A 113 -10.01 -9.18 0.46
N PRO A 114 -10.38 -8.12 -0.27
CA PRO A 114 -11.25 -8.22 -1.45
C PRO A 114 -10.52 -8.69 -2.73
N VAL A 115 -9.22 -8.94 -2.69
CA VAL A 115 -8.40 -9.19 -3.88
C VAL A 115 -8.17 -10.69 -4.06
N LEU A 116 -8.62 -11.26 -5.18
CA LEU A 116 -8.24 -12.61 -5.60
C LEU A 116 -6.77 -12.59 -6.05
N LEU A 117 -5.94 -13.38 -5.39
CA LEU A 117 -4.51 -13.46 -5.68
C LEU A 117 -4.15 -14.62 -6.60
N ALA A 118 -4.73 -15.80 -6.36
CA ALA A 118 -4.41 -17.02 -7.10
C ALA A 118 -5.48 -18.10 -6.87
N ARG A 119 -5.42 -19.15 -7.68
CA ARG A 119 -6.01 -20.46 -7.41
C ARG A 119 -4.97 -21.39 -6.81
N PHE A 120 -5.39 -22.27 -5.93
CA PHE A 120 -4.56 -23.25 -5.26
C PHE A 120 -5.16 -24.64 -5.48
N ASP A 121 -4.39 -25.52 -6.10
CA ASP A 121 -4.72 -26.94 -6.24
C ASP A 121 -4.08 -27.70 -5.08
N GLU A 122 -4.90 -28.32 -4.23
CA GLU A 122 -4.40 -29.04 -3.06
C GLU A 122 -3.78 -30.41 -3.37
N ARG A 123 -4.10 -30.99 -4.54
CA ARG A 123 -3.59 -32.29 -4.96
C ARG A 123 -2.20 -32.13 -5.56
N GLU A 124 -2.02 -31.10 -6.36
CA GLU A 124 -0.71 -30.73 -6.92
C GLU A 124 0.14 -29.90 -5.95
N MET A 125 -0.45 -29.37 -4.87
CA MET A 125 0.20 -28.46 -3.93
C MET A 125 0.82 -27.25 -4.66
N ARG A 126 0.04 -26.63 -5.54
CA ARG A 126 0.52 -25.58 -6.45
C ARG A 126 -0.46 -24.42 -6.59
N PHE A 127 0.08 -23.22 -6.70
CA PHE A 127 -0.69 -22.04 -7.09
C PHE A 127 -0.69 -21.83 -8.61
N SER A 128 -1.83 -21.37 -9.15
CA SER A 128 -2.02 -20.93 -10.53
C SER A 128 -2.77 -19.60 -10.55
N GLY A 129 -2.33 -18.65 -11.39
CA GLY A 129 -2.87 -17.29 -11.42
C GLY A 129 -2.03 -16.39 -12.31
#